data_AF-A0A4Q3BTU4-F1
#
_entry.id   AF-A0A4Q3BTU4-F1
#
_cell.length_a   1.000
_cell.length_b   1.000
_cell.length_c   1.000
_cell.angle_alpha   90.00
_cell.angle_beta   90.00
_cell.angle_gamma   90.00
#
_symmetry.space_group_name_H-M   'P 1'
#
loop_
_entity.id
_entity.type
_entity.pdbx_description
1 polymer ?
#
loop_
_entity_poly.entity_id
_entity_poly.type
_entity_poly.pdbx_seq_one_letter_code
_entity_poly.pdbx_strand_id
1 'polypeptide(L)'
;MMKKLFLLPLMLLPAILFAQDSVSKFEPFKLFSPLFYTYNGNEYRAANGEPGNAYWQNRADYQVDVKLDDTNSEVTGTVTIDYSNNSPQSLSYLWLQLDQNLFNKNSRGQAKMPATGRSRYGDAKSSFEGGYKIKSVK
;
A
#
# COMPACT_ATOMS: atom_id res chain seq x y z
N MET A 1 1.16 70.89 43.87
CA MET A 1 1.85 71.77 42.92
C MET A 1 3.09 71.02 42.40
N MET A 2 3.13 70.75 41.09
CA MET A 2 4.22 70.23 40.25
C MET A 2 4.82 68.84 40.53
N LYS A 3 4.29 67.80 39.86
CA LYS A 3 4.98 66.53 39.60
C LYS A 3 6.08 66.77 38.56
N LYS A 4 7.36 66.55 38.91
CA LYS A 4 8.47 66.62 37.95
C LYS A 4 8.53 65.34 37.14
N LEU A 5 8.24 65.44 35.84
CA LEU A 5 8.32 64.34 34.88
C LEU A 5 9.75 64.33 34.30
N PHE A 6 10.57 63.36 34.70
CA PHE A 6 11.90 63.14 34.10
C PHE A 6 11.73 62.27 32.85
N LEU A 7 11.94 62.85 31.68
CA LEU A 7 12.03 62.15 30.40
C LEU A 7 13.46 61.60 30.22
N LEU A 8 13.59 60.28 30.21
CA LEU A 8 14.84 59.56 29.92
C LEU A 8 14.95 59.35 28.40
N PRO A 9 16.05 59.70 27.72
CA PRO A 9 16.18 59.42 26.29
C PRO A 9 16.56 57.95 26.08
N LEU A 10 15.71 57.22 25.33
CA LEU A 10 15.91 55.82 24.96
C LEU A 10 16.96 55.73 23.83
N MET A 11 18.20 55.37 24.16
CA MET A 11 19.23 55.04 23.17
C MET A 11 18.97 53.62 22.62
N LEU A 12 18.60 53.52 21.34
CA LEU A 12 18.58 52.24 20.62
C LEU A 12 19.99 51.90 20.11
N LEU A 13 20.60 50.84 20.64
CA LEU A 13 21.73 50.16 20.01
C LEU A 13 21.22 49.11 19.00
N PRO A 14 21.83 48.96 17.82
CA PRO A 14 21.49 47.88 16.90
C PRO A 14 22.05 46.55 17.43
N ALA A 15 21.16 45.60 17.69
CA ALA A 15 21.54 44.21 17.95
C ALA A 15 21.81 43.50 16.62
N ILE A 16 23.00 42.91 16.49
CA ILE A 16 23.32 42.02 15.36
C ILE A 16 22.60 40.70 15.61
N LEU A 17 21.60 40.40 14.78
CA LEU A 17 20.91 39.11 14.77
C LEU A 17 21.73 38.12 13.94
N PHE A 18 22.35 37.15 14.59
CA PHE A 18 22.89 35.98 13.91
C PHE A 18 21.72 35.05 13.54
N ALA A 19 21.55 34.76 12.26
CA ALA A 19 20.65 33.70 11.81
C ALA A 19 21.21 32.34 12.30
N GLN A 20 20.38 31.55 12.97
CA GLN A 20 20.78 30.23 13.46
C GLN A 20 20.62 29.22 12.33
N ASP A 21 21.74 28.79 11.73
CA ASP A 21 21.77 27.62 10.86
C ASP A 21 21.38 26.40 11.70
N SER A 22 20.16 25.92 11.46
CA SER A 22 19.63 24.72 12.11
C SER A 22 20.30 23.50 11.48
N VAL A 23 21.48 23.12 11.97
CA VAL A 23 22.10 21.85 11.62
C VAL A 23 21.11 20.74 12.01
N SER A 24 20.67 19.97 11.01
CA SER A 24 19.74 18.87 11.21
C SER A 24 20.31 17.89 12.25
N LYS A 25 19.63 17.74 13.38
CA LYS A 25 19.97 16.78 14.46
C LYS A 25 19.52 15.36 14.09
N PHE A 26 19.74 14.98 12.83
CA PHE A 26 19.35 13.65 12.37
C PHE A 26 20.30 12.62 12.97
N GLU A 27 19.76 11.75 13.82
CA GLU A 27 20.48 10.60 14.37
C GLU A 27 19.94 9.31 13.74
N PRO A 28 20.63 8.75 12.71
CA PRO A 28 20.16 7.56 12.00
C PRO A 28 19.91 6.37 12.93
N PHE A 29 20.70 6.27 14.00
CA PHE A 29 20.56 5.19 14.98
C PHE A 29 19.25 5.26 15.76
N LYS A 30 18.72 6.45 16.06
CA LYS A 30 17.40 6.58 16.71
C LYS A 30 16.25 6.16 15.80
N LEU A 31 16.41 6.35 14.48
CA LEU A 31 15.40 5.96 13.51
C LEU A 31 15.24 4.44 13.41
N PHE A 32 16.34 3.69 13.55
CA PHE A 32 16.37 2.22 13.46
C PHE A 32 16.64 1.54 14.81
N SER A 33 16.62 2.31 15.89
CA SER A 33 16.73 1.81 17.25
C SER A 33 15.61 0.79 17.47
N PRO A 34 15.88 -0.42 17.99
CA PRO A 34 14.86 -1.40 18.34
C PRO A 34 14.13 -0.92 19.59
N LEU A 35 13.30 0.12 19.43
CA LEU A 35 12.41 0.60 20.47
C LEU A 35 11.37 -0.48 20.72
N PHE A 36 11.16 -0.81 21.99
CA PHE A 36 9.95 -1.54 22.38
C PHE A 36 8.73 -0.76 21.91
N TYR A 37 7.70 -1.46 21.43
CA TYR A 37 6.45 -0.83 21.03
C TYR A 37 5.94 0.06 22.17
N THR A 38 5.95 1.38 21.95
CA THR A 38 5.47 2.37 22.93
C THR A 38 3.94 2.46 22.95
N TYR A 39 3.27 1.62 22.15
CA TYR A 39 1.82 1.59 22.01
C TYR A 39 1.23 0.55 22.96
N ASN A 40 0.31 0.97 23.82
CA ASN A 40 -0.36 0.11 24.81
C ASN A 40 -1.33 -0.92 24.20
N GLY A 41 -1.39 -1.03 22.87
CA GLY A 41 -2.39 -1.82 22.15
C GLY A 41 -3.78 -1.17 22.14
N ASN A 42 -4.72 -1.82 21.47
CA ASN A 42 -6.15 -1.52 21.43
C ASN A 42 -6.94 -2.83 21.20
N GLU A 43 -8.26 -2.74 21.06
CA GLU A 43 -9.15 -3.90 20.86
C GLU A 43 -8.81 -4.77 19.63
N TYR A 44 -8.10 -4.21 18.64
CA TYR A 44 -7.69 -4.92 17.43
C TYR A 44 -6.24 -5.45 17.49
N ARG A 45 -5.38 -4.89 18.35
CA ARG A 45 -3.96 -5.28 18.43
C ARG A 45 -3.42 -5.09 19.84
N ALA A 46 -2.94 -6.16 20.45
CA ALA A 46 -2.33 -6.13 21.79
C ALA A 46 -0.99 -5.36 21.80
N ALA A 47 -0.52 -4.98 22.99
CA ALA A 47 0.75 -4.23 23.17
C ALA A 47 1.99 -5.00 22.67
N ASN A 48 1.89 -6.34 22.60
CA ASN A 48 2.92 -7.22 22.04
C ASN A 48 2.78 -7.44 20.52
N GLY A 49 1.80 -6.81 19.87
CA GLY A 49 1.56 -6.89 18.42
C GLY A 49 0.63 -8.02 17.98
N GLU A 50 0.20 -8.91 18.88
CA GLU A 50 -0.75 -9.99 18.57
C GLU A 50 -2.16 -9.45 18.25
N PRO A 51 -2.96 -10.18 17.45
CA PRO A 51 -4.38 -9.89 17.27
C PRO A 51 -5.14 -9.70 18.58
N GLY A 52 -5.88 -8.59 18.68
CA GLY A 52 -6.79 -8.33 19.81
C GLY A 52 -8.10 -9.12 19.71
N ASN A 53 -8.96 -9.02 20.71
CA ASN A 53 -10.24 -9.75 20.77
C ASN A 53 -11.28 -9.28 19.73
N ALA A 54 -11.25 -8.01 19.32
CA ALA A 54 -12.12 -7.48 18.27
C ALA A 54 -11.52 -7.66 16.87
N TYR A 55 -10.33 -8.23 16.77
CA TYR A 55 -9.67 -8.49 15.49
C TYR A 55 -10.25 -9.72 14.81
N TRP A 56 -10.54 -9.58 13.51
CA TRP A 56 -10.99 -10.67 12.66
C TRP A 56 -10.19 -10.68 11.36
N GLN A 57 -10.10 -11.85 10.73
CA GLN A 57 -9.55 -12.03 9.39
C GLN A 57 -10.50 -12.90 8.59
N ASN A 58 -10.79 -12.52 7.36
CA ASN A 58 -11.50 -13.41 6.45
C ASN A 58 -10.57 -14.54 5.98
N ARG A 59 -11.17 -15.67 5.63
CA ARG A 59 -10.44 -16.84 5.14
C ARG A 59 -10.95 -17.23 3.77
N ALA A 60 -10.03 -17.59 2.88
CA ALA A 60 -10.35 -18.16 1.58
C ALA A 60 -9.56 -19.45 1.43
N ASP A 61 -10.28 -20.54 1.25
CA ASP A 61 -9.71 -21.86 0.98
C ASP A 61 -9.90 -22.21 -0.48
N TYR A 62 -8.86 -22.77 -1.08
CA TYR A 62 -8.80 -23.00 -2.52
C TYR A 62 -8.59 -24.48 -2.79
N GLN A 63 -9.47 -25.04 -3.62
CA GLN A 63 -9.21 -26.29 -4.32
C GLN A 63 -9.02 -25.96 -5.80
N VAL A 64 -7.86 -26.33 -6.35
CA VAL A 64 -7.44 -25.94 -7.69
C VAL A 64 -7.10 -27.21 -8.49
N ASP A 65 -8.00 -27.59 -9.39
CA ASP A 65 -7.82 -28.74 -10.28
C ASP A 65 -7.37 -28.23 -11.65
N VAL A 66 -6.13 -28.53 -12.04
CA VAL A 66 -5.47 -27.92 -13.21
C VAL A 66 -4.88 -28.96 -14.14
N LYS A 67 -4.96 -28.70 -15.45
CA LYS A 67 -4.29 -29.42 -16.52
C LYS A 67 -3.42 -28.47 -17.33
N LEU A 68 -2.17 -28.86 -17.54
CA LEU A 68 -1.26 -28.24 -18.52
C LEU A 68 -1.30 -29.04 -19.83
N ASP A 69 -1.50 -28.33 -20.95
CA ASP A 69 -1.33 -28.83 -22.31
C ASP A 69 -0.14 -28.10 -22.92
N ASP A 70 1.01 -28.77 -22.99
CA ASP A 70 2.27 -28.21 -23.48
C ASP A 70 2.25 -28.01 -25.00
N THR A 71 1.60 -28.91 -25.72
CA THR A 71 1.45 -28.91 -27.17
C THR A 71 0.68 -27.67 -27.63
N ASN A 72 -0.40 -27.33 -26.92
CA ASN A 72 -1.20 -26.15 -27.20
C ASN A 72 -0.79 -24.91 -26.38
N SER A 73 0.19 -25.03 -25.48
CA SER A 73 0.62 -23.96 -24.56
C SER A 73 -0.56 -23.39 -23.75
N GLU A 74 -1.43 -24.26 -23.24
CA GLU A 74 -2.65 -23.90 -22.53
C GLU A 74 -2.67 -24.48 -21.11
N VAL A 75 -3.16 -23.68 -20.16
CA VAL A 75 -3.49 -24.13 -18.81
C VAL A 75 -4.99 -24.00 -18.63
N THR A 76 -5.65 -25.11 -18.30
CA THR A 76 -7.08 -25.15 -18.01
C THR A 76 -7.32 -25.69 -16.62
N GLY A 77 -8.37 -25.25 -15.95
CA GLY A 77 -8.67 -25.75 -14.62
C GLY A 77 -9.99 -25.27 -14.07
N THR A 78 -10.34 -25.83 -12.93
CA THR A 78 -11.48 -25.45 -12.10
C THR A 78 -10.96 -25.04 -10.74
N VAL A 79 -11.46 -23.92 -10.23
CA VAL A 79 -11.10 -23.41 -8.91
C VAL A 79 -12.38 -23.32 -8.08
N THR A 80 -12.42 -24.06 -6.99
CA THR A 80 -13.44 -23.92 -5.94
C THR A 80 -12.85 -23.06 -4.84
N ILE A 81 -13.58 -22.01 -4.44
CA ILE A 81 -13.18 -21.09 -3.39
C ILE A 81 -14.23 -21.13 -2.28
N ASP A 82 -13.85 -21.66 -1.11
CA ASP A 82 -14.66 -21.59 0.09
C ASP A 82 -14.26 -20.33 0.87
N TYR A 83 -15.12 -19.32 0.85
CA TYR A 83 -14.87 -18.04 1.50
C TYR A 83 -15.62 -17.94 2.84
N SER A 84 -14.89 -17.70 3.92
CA SER A 84 -15.45 -17.43 5.24
C SER A 84 -15.35 -15.94 5.57
N ASN A 85 -16.51 -15.28 5.65
CA ASN A 85 -16.61 -13.91 6.15
C ASN A 85 -16.70 -13.91 7.68
N ASN A 86 -15.59 -13.62 8.34
CA ASN A 86 -15.50 -13.48 9.80
C ASN A 86 -15.75 -12.04 10.27
N SER A 87 -15.98 -11.10 9.33
CA SER A 87 -16.36 -9.73 9.66
C SER A 87 -17.71 -9.68 10.36
N PRO A 88 -17.92 -8.75 11.31
CA PRO A 88 -19.24 -8.48 11.89
C PRO A 88 -20.21 -7.84 10.88
N GLN A 89 -19.74 -7.47 9.69
CA GLN A 89 -20.54 -6.86 8.64
C GLN A 89 -20.89 -7.86 7.53
N SER A 90 -22.12 -7.76 7.01
CA SER A 90 -22.56 -8.52 5.85
C SER A 90 -21.75 -8.15 4.60
N LEU A 91 -21.30 -9.17 3.86
CA LEU A 91 -20.54 -9.01 2.62
C LEU A 91 -21.39 -9.41 1.41
N SER A 92 -21.87 -8.42 0.67
CA SER A 92 -22.76 -8.66 -0.49
C SER A 92 -22.02 -9.05 -1.78
N TYR A 93 -20.71 -8.81 -1.84
CA TYR A 93 -19.90 -9.02 -3.04
C TYR A 93 -18.52 -9.58 -2.70
N LEU A 94 -18.04 -10.49 -3.53
CA LEU A 94 -16.64 -10.93 -3.54
C LEU A 94 -15.97 -10.44 -4.81
N TRP A 95 -14.79 -9.84 -4.65
CA TRP A 95 -13.95 -9.40 -5.75
C TRP A 95 -12.80 -10.37 -5.91
N LEU A 96 -12.60 -10.87 -7.12
CA LEU A 96 -11.48 -11.76 -7.46
C LEU A 96 -10.45 -11.00 -8.29
N GLN A 97 -9.18 -11.14 -7.89
CA GLN A 97 -8.07 -10.56 -8.63
C GLN A 97 -7.67 -11.48 -9.78
N LEU A 98 -7.76 -10.95 -11.00
CA LEU A 98 -7.54 -11.70 -12.24
C LEU A 98 -6.32 -11.16 -13.00
N ASP A 99 -5.13 -11.35 -12.43
CA ASP A 99 -3.88 -10.73 -12.92
C ASP A 99 -3.54 -11.01 -14.38
N GLN A 100 -3.83 -12.21 -14.89
CA GLN A 100 -3.54 -12.54 -16.29
C GLN A 100 -4.31 -11.64 -17.27
N ASN A 101 -5.42 -11.02 -16.85
CA ASN A 101 -6.17 -10.08 -17.69
C ASN A 101 -5.35 -8.82 -18.03
N LEU A 102 -4.25 -8.56 -17.33
CA LEU A 102 -3.28 -7.54 -17.71
C LEU A 102 -2.71 -7.79 -19.12
N PHE A 103 -2.61 -9.04 -19.56
CA PHE A 103 -2.07 -9.42 -20.86
C PHE A 103 -3.15 -9.56 -21.96
N ASN A 104 -4.41 -9.28 -21.65
CA ASN A 104 -5.44 -9.16 -22.68
C ASN A 104 -5.15 -7.95 -23.57
N LYS A 105 -5.34 -8.06 -24.90
CA LYS A 105 -4.98 -6.97 -25.81
C LYS A 105 -5.79 -5.68 -25.60
N ASN A 106 -7.00 -5.80 -25.07
CA ASN A 106 -7.87 -4.67 -24.75
C ASN A 106 -7.68 -4.17 -23.31
N SER A 107 -6.71 -4.70 -22.56
CA SER A 107 -6.46 -4.28 -21.19
C SER A 107 -5.75 -2.93 -21.13
N ARG A 108 -5.90 -2.25 -19.98
CA ARG A 108 -5.09 -1.06 -19.66
C ARG A 108 -3.59 -1.38 -19.54
N GLY A 109 -3.25 -2.63 -19.23
CA GLY A 109 -1.87 -3.11 -19.19
C GLY A 109 -1.24 -3.06 -20.57
N GLN A 110 -1.90 -3.65 -21.56
CA GLN A 110 -1.44 -3.63 -22.95
C GLN A 110 -1.42 -2.21 -23.51
N ALA A 111 -2.45 -1.39 -23.21
CA ALA A 111 -2.51 0.01 -23.65
C ALA A 111 -1.37 0.89 -23.10
N LYS A 112 -0.71 0.45 -22.02
CA LYS A 112 0.44 1.15 -21.42
C LYS A 112 1.79 0.64 -21.91
N MET A 113 1.83 -0.38 -22.77
CA MET A 113 3.10 -0.88 -23.30
C MET A 113 3.80 0.20 -24.13
N PRO A 114 5.14 0.31 -24.06
CA PRO A 114 5.88 1.23 -24.90
C PRO A 114 5.57 1.03 -26.38
N ALA A 115 5.29 2.11 -27.11
CA ALA A 115 5.01 2.05 -28.54
C ALA A 115 6.21 1.53 -29.36
N THR A 116 7.42 1.71 -28.82
CA THR A 116 8.67 1.21 -29.39
C THR A 116 9.48 0.47 -28.33
N GLY A 117 10.05 -0.68 -28.71
CA GLY A 117 10.89 -1.50 -27.84
C GLY A 117 10.11 -2.54 -27.01
N ARG A 118 10.85 -3.31 -26.21
CA ARG A 118 10.30 -4.37 -25.36
C ARG A 118 10.35 -3.95 -23.91
N SER A 119 9.25 -4.16 -23.18
CA SER A 119 9.21 -4.06 -21.73
C SER A 119 9.43 -5.43 -21.10
N ARG A 120 9.65 -5.46 -19.78
CA ARG A 120 9.64 -6.71 -18.99
C ARG A 120 8.31 -7.48 -19.03
N TYR A 121 7.22 -6.81 -19.44
CA TYR A 121 5.87 -7.36 -19.52
C TYR A 121 5.43 -7.65 -20.95
N GLY A 122 6.29 -7.42 -21.94
CA GLY A 122 5.99 -7.65 -23.35
C GLY A 122 6.18 -6.41 -24.23
N ASP A 123 5.68 -6.52 -25.46
CA ASP A 123 5.76 -5.53 -26.52
C ASP A 123 4.34 -5.10 -26.91
N ALA A 124 4.15 -3.81 -27.24
CA ALA A 124 2.89 -3.30 -27.77
C ALA A 124 2.44 -4.04 -29.05
N LYS A 125 3.39 -4.54 -29.85
CA LYS A 125 3.14 -5.31 -31.08
C LYS A 125 2.95 -6.81 -30.86
N SER A 126 2.91 -7.28 -29.62
CA SER A 126 2.74 -8.71 -29.31
C SER A 126 1.45 -9.27 -29.92
N SER A 127 1.54 -10.43 -30.57
CA SER A 127 0.38 -11.18 -31.06
C SER A 127 -0.28 -12.04 -29.97
N PHE A 128 0.36 -12.19 -28.81
CA PHE A 128 -0.14 -12.97 -27.67
C PHE A 128 -1.47 -12.41 -27.16
N GLU A 129 -2.48 -13.29 -27.07
CA GLU A 129 -3.78 -12.97 -26.49
C GLU A 129 -3.88 -13.58 -25.10
N GLY A 130 -3.40 -12.83 -24.11
CA GLY A 130 -3.44 -13.26 -22.71
C GLY A 130 -4.77 -12.99 -22.02
N GLY A 131 -4.84 -13.33 -20.74
CA GLY A 131 -6.05 -13.20 -19.93
C GLY A 131 -6.75 -14.52 -19.65
N TYR A 132 -7.59 -14.50 -18.62
CA TYR A 132 -8.42 -15.64 -18.27
C TYR A 132 -9.63 -15.72 -19.20
N LYS A 133 -9.91 -16.92 -19.70
CA LYS A 133 -11.15 -17.25 -20.41
C LYS A 133 -12.08 -17.98 -19.44
N ILE A 134 -12.88 -17.21 -18.70
CA ILE A 134 -13.80 -17.78 -17.70
C ILE A 134 -14.96 -18.46 -18.44
N LYS A 135 -15.06 -19.79 -18.32
CA LYS A 135 -16.11 -20.59 -18.96
C LYS A 135 -17.44 -20.46 -18.22
N SER A 136 -17.41 -20.48 -16.90
CA SER A 136 -18.60 -20.34 -16.05
C SER A 136 -18.20 -19.90 -14.65
N VAL A 137 -19.17 -19.32 -13.94
CA VAL A 137 -19.16 -19.06 -12.51
C VAL A 137 -20.47 -19.64 -11.98
N LYS A 138 -20.42 -20.37 -10.86
CA LYS A 138 -21.57 -21.01 -10.25
C LYS A 138 -21.87 -20.36 -8.90
#